data_AF-A0A068NRK1-F1
#
_entry.id   AF-A0A068NRK1-F1
#
_cell.length_a   1.000
_cell.length_b   1.000
_cell.length_c   1.000
_cell.angle_alpha   90.00
_cell.angle_beta   90.00
_cell.angle_gamma   90.00
#
_symmetry.space_group_name_H-M   'P 1'
#
loop_
_entity.id
_entity.type
_entity.pdbx_description
1 polymer ?
#
loop_
_entity_poly.entity_id
_entity_poly.type
_entity_poly.pdbx_seq_one_letter_code
_entity_poly.pdbx_strand_id
1 'polypeptide(L)'
;MRLEVTISDQLYSQAQRVAVEIGVSLDRFVSEAVELRLEDEPSGPKVTPELVAALRKAKADVEAGNGRTMAQVEESLAAKRAAWLQANPR
;
A
#
# COMPACT_ATOMS: atom_id res chain seq x y z
N MET A 1 5.38 -21.28 -15.88
CA MET A 1 4.23 -20.42 -16.23
C MET A 1 4.77 -19.30 -17.12
N ARG A 2 4.21 -19.05 -18.31
CA ARG A 2 4.63 -17.92 -19.16
C ARG A 2 3.66 -16.77 -18.94
N LEU A 3 4.18 -15.58 -18.69
CA LEU A 3 3.40 -14.36 -18.50
C LEU A 3 3.55 -13.52 -19.78
N GLU A 4 2.45 -13.25 -20.47
CA GLU A 4 2.43 -12.35 -21.61
C GLU A 4 2.09 -10.95 -21.11
N VAL A 5 3.03 -10.01 -21.27
CA VAL A 5 2.90 -8.63 -20.79
C VAL A 5 2.89 -7.70 -22.00
N THR A 6 1.77 -7.01 -22.21
CA THR A 6 1.66 -5.99 -23.25
C THR A 6 2.00 -4.62 -22.65
N ILE A 7 3.03 -3.98 -23.21
CA ILE A 7 3.44 -2.61 -22.86
C ILE A 7 3.52 -1.75 -24.11
N SER A 8 3.50 -0.42 -23.93
CA SER A 8 3.70 0.51 -25.05
C SER A 8 5.14 0.45 -25.58
N ASP A 9 5.34 0.78 -26.86
CA ASP A 9 6.66 0.81 -27.49
C ASP A 9 7.65 1.75 -26.75
N GLN A 10 7.13 2.83 -26.19
CA GLN A 10 7.91 3.78 -25.39
C GLN A 10 8.41 3.14 -24.08
N LEU A 11 7.55 2.42 -23.37
CA LEU A 11 7.92 1.71 -22.14
C LEU A 11 8.87 0.56 -22.42
N TYR A 12 8.65 -0.16 -23.52
CA TYR A 12 9.55 -1.24 -23.97
C TYR A 12 10.97 -0.71 -24.22
N SER A 13 11.09 0.38 -24.98
CA SER A 13 12.37 1.01 -25.30
C SER A 13 13.10 1.51 -24.05
N GLN A 14 12.35 2.05 -23.08
CA GLN A 14 12.90 2.49 -21.80
C GLN A 14 13.37 1.31 -20.94
N ALA A 15 12.55 0.26 -20.79
CA ALA A 15 12.90 -0.94 -20.05
C ALA A 15 14.14 -1.63 -20.63
N GLN A 16 14.24 -1.70 -21.95
CA GLN A 16 15.40 -2.27 -22.63
C GLN A 16 16.67 -1.48 -22.34
N ARG A 17 16.62 -0.15 -22.38
CA ARG A 17 17.78 0.70 -22.07
C ARG A 17 18.25 0.49 -20.64
N VAL A 18 17.32 0.55 -19.69
CA VAL A 18 17.63 0.39 -18.26
C VAL A 18 18.21 -1.00 -17.98
N ALA A 19 17.62 -2.06 -18.55
CA ALA A 19 18.11 -3.42 -18.38
C ALA A 19 19.58 -3.57 -18.84
N VAL A 20 19.93 -2.95 -19.97
CA VAL A 20 21.31 -2.92 -20.48
C VAL A 20 22.23 -2.13 -19.55
N GLU A 21 21.80 -0.97 -19.05
CA GLU A 21 22.59 -0.13 -18.13
C GLU A 21 22.94 -0.85 -16.82
N ILE A 22 22.02 -1.65 -16.29
CA ILE A 22 22.23 -2.43 -15.06
C ILE A 22 22.78 -3.84 -15.31
N GLY A 23 23.02 -4.22 -16.57
CA GLY A 23 23.64 -5.49 -16.95
C GLY A 23 22.76 -6.73 -16.76
N VAL A 24 21.43 -6.60 -16.87
CA VAL A 24 20.48 -7.73 -16.77
C VAL A 24 19.70 -7.92 -18.06
N SER A 25 19.07 -9.08 -18.25
CA SER A 25 18.19 -9.31 -19.39
C SER A 25 16.88 -8.54 -19.22
N LEU A 26 16.26 -8.15 -20.35
CA LEU A 26 14.96 -7.47 -20.34
C LEU A 26 13.90 -8.31 -19.62
N ASP A 27 13.85 -9.62 -19.86
CA ASP A 27 12.91 -10.53 -19.20
C ASP A 27 13.07 -10.54 -17.68
N ARG A 28 14.31 -10.53 -17.19
CA ARG A 28 14.61 -10.48 -15.76
C ARG A 28 14.18 -9.14 -15.17
N PHE A 29 14.51 -8.04 -15.84
CA PHE A 29 14.11 -6.70 -15.41
C PHE A 29 12.59 -6.54 -15.34
N VAL A 30 11.85 -7.01 -16.36
CA VAL A 30 10.39 -6.93 -16.39
C VAL A 30 9.77 -7.83 -15.31
N SER A 31 10.31 -9.03 -15.10
CA SER A 31 9.82 -9.94 -14.06
C SER A 31 10.00 -9.34 -12.66
N GLU A 32 11.21 -8.84 -12.35
CA GLU A 32 11.50 -8.18 -11.07
C GLU A 32 10.63 -6.92 -10.87
N ALA A 33 10.38 -6.13 -11.92
CA ALA A 33 9.50 -4.95 -11.85
C ALA A 33 8.02 -5.31 -11.63
N VAL A 34 7.55 -6.43 -12.20
CA VAL A 34 6.18 -6.93 -11.98
C VAL A 34 6.04 -7.50 -10.57
N GLU A 35 7.03 -8.26 -10.09
CA GLU A 35 7.07 -8.78 -8.71
C GLU A 35 7.08 -7.64 -7.70
N LEU A 36 7.96 -6.65 -7.88
CA LEU A 36 8.00 -5.46 -7.04
C LEU A 36 6.65 -4.74 -7.01
N ARG A 37 5.96 -4.59 -8.15
CA ARG A 37 4.63 -3.94 -8.18
C ARG A 37 3.54 -4.75 -7.49
N LEU A 38 3.64 -6.09 -7.48
CA LEU A 38 2.72 -6.95 -6.73
C LEU A 38 3.00 -6.89 -5.22
N GLU A 39 4.26 -6.71 -4.82
CA GLU A 39 4.67 -6.54 -3.42
C GLU A 39 4.42 -5.11 -2.90
N ASP A 40 4.60 -4.09 -3.75
CA ASP A 40 4.35 -2.67 -3.48
C ASP A 40 2.92 -2.23 -3.78
N GLU A 41 1.99 -3.14 -4.10
CA GLU A 41 0.58 -2.77 -4.03
C GLU A 41 0.26 -2.50 -2.56
N PRO A 42 0.08 -1.23 -2.12
CA PRO A 42 -0.26 -1.02 -0.74
C PRO A 42 -1.62 -1.68 -0.57
N SER A 43 -1.68 -2.74 0.23
CA SER A 43 -2.92 -3.37 0.69
C SER A 43 -3.74 -2.44 1.59
N GLY A 44 -3.53 -1.13 1.47
CA GLY A 44 -4.27 -0.08 2.15
C GLY A 44 -5.61 0.18 1.47
N PRO A 45 -6.55 0.79 2.21
CA PRO A 45 -7.83 1.17 1.64
C PRO A 45 -7.60 2.09 0.44
N LYS A 46 -8.27 1.79 -0.68
CA LYS A 46 -8.29 2.65 -1.86
C LYS A 46 -8.66 4.07 -1.43
N VAL A 47 -7.96 5.08 -1.96
CA VAL A 47 -8.25 6.47 -1.65
C VAL A 47 -9.60 6.84 -2.25
N THR A 48 -10.65 6.85 -1.43
CA THR A 48 -12.00 7.27 -1.81
C THR A 48 -12.30 8.69 -1.28
N PRO A 49 -13.26 9.41 -1.87
CA PRO A 49 -13.71 10.71 -1.36
C PRO A 49 -14.14 10.66 0.12
N GLU A 50 -14.78 9.57 0.54
CA GLU A 50 -15.23 9.34 1.91
C GLU A 50 -14.04 9.21 2.88
N LEU A 51 -12.99 8.48 2.47
CA LEU A 51 -11.76 8.36 3.25
C LEU A 51 -11.08 9.72 3.40
N VAL A 52 -10.99 10.51 2.33
CA VAL A 52 -10.41 11.86 2.36
C VAL A 52 -11.22 12.78 3.29
N ALA A 53 -12.55 12.71 3.24
CA ALA A 53 -13.42 13.48 4.13
C ALA A 53 -13.23 13.07 5.61
N ALA A 54 -13.14 11.77 5.89
CA ALA A 54 -12.89 11.26 7.23
C ALA A 54 -11.55 11.73 7.79
N LEU A 55 -10.49 11.71 6.99
CA LEU A 55 -9.16 12.17 7.39
C LEU A 55 -9.13 13.69 7.65
N ARG A 56 -9.79 14.49 6.81
CA ARG A 56 -9.91 15.94 7.03
C ARG A 56 -10.66 16.26 8.33
N LYS A 57 -11.74 15.55 8.60
CA LYS A 57 -12.48 15.69 9.86
C LYS A 57 -11.62 15.31 11.07
N ALA A 58 -10.95 14.17 11.01
CA ALA A 58 -10.06 13.73 12.09
C ALA A 58 -8.95 14.75 12.37
N LYS A 59 -8.38 15.35 11.33
CA LYS A 59 -7.39 16.43 11.48
C LYS A 59 -7.98 17.67 12.17
N ALA A 60 -9.16 18.12 11.73
CA ALA A 60 -9.85 19.26 12.35
C ALA A 60 -10.21 18.98 13.82
N ASP A 61 -10.62 17.76 14.16
CA ASP A 61 -10.94 17.37 15.53
C ASP A 61 -9.69 17.40 16.43
N VAL A 62 -8.52 16.98 15.90
CA VAL A 62 -7.23 17.09 16.60
C VAL A 62 -6.83 18.55 16.81
N GLU A 63 -6.93 19.39 15.77
CA GLU A 63 -6.62 20.83 15.85
C GLU A 63 -7.54 21.58 16.82
N ALA A 64 -8.80 21.16 16.93
CA ALA A 64 -9.78 21.71 17.88
C ALA A 64 -9.60 21.22 19.32
N GLY A 65 -8.60 20.36 19.60
CA GLY A 65 -8.38 19.78 20.93
C GLY A 65 -9.37 18.66 21.30
N ASN A 66 -10.20 18.22 20.35
CA ASN A 66 -11.14 17.10 20.51
C ASN A 66 -10.50 15.75 20.13
N GLY A 67 -9.19 15.73 19.89
CA GLY A 67 -8.42 14.52 19.62
C GLY A 67 -8.33 13.59 20.83
N ARG A 68 -8.11 12.30 20.58
CA ARG A 68 -7.82 11.33 21.64
C ARG A 68 -6.37 11.46 22.08
N THR A 69 -6.11 11.32 23.37
CA THR A 69 -4.74 11.19 23.88
C THR A 69 -4.15 9.83 23.47
N MET A 70 -2.82 9.71 23.47
CA MET A 70 -2.17 8.45 23.12
C MET A 70 -2.62 7.31 24.04
N ALA A 71 -2.75 7.57 25.35
CA ALA A 71 -3.26 6.60 26.31
C ALA A 71 -4.68 6.10 25.97
N GLN A 72 -5.57 6.98 25.52
CA GLN A 72 -6.93 6.61 25.09
C GLN A 72 -6.94 5.81 23.79
N VAL A 73 -5.98 6.08 22.89
CA VAL A 73 -5.79 5.29 21.66
C VAL A 73 -5.31 3.89 22.00
N GLU A 74 -4.31 3.76 22.87
CA GLU A 74 -3.76 2.47 23.32
C GLU A 74 -4.82 1.62 24.01
N GLU A 75 -5.59 2.20 24.93
CA GLU A 75 -6.70 1.51 25.61
C GLU A 75 -7.75 1.01 24.61
N SER A 76 -8.14 1.85 23.65
CA SER A 76 -9.12 1.48 22.62
C SER A 76 -8.59 0.37 21.70
N LEU A 77 -7.30 0.39 21.36
CA LEU A 77 -6.66 -0.67 20.55
C LEU A 77 -6.55 -1.98 21.32
N ALA A 78 -6.18 -1.93 22.61
CA ALA A 78 -6.13 -3.10 23.48
C ALA A 78 -7.50 -3.77 23.60
N ALA A 79 -8.56 -2.99 23.83
CA ALA A 79 -9.94 -3.48 23.90
C ALA A 79 -10.39 -4.12 22.57
N LYS A 80 -10.11 -3.47 21.43
CA LYS A 80 -10.43 -4.02 20.10
C LYS A 80 -9.67 -5.31 19.82
N ARG A 81 -8.39 -5.39 20.20
CA ARG A 81 -7.57 -6.59 20.06
C ARG A 81 -8.11 -7.74 20.89
N ALA A 82 -8.50 -7.48 22.15
CA ALA A 82 -9.11 -8.49 23.02
C ALA A 82 -10.42 -9.02 22.42
N ALA A 83 -11.30 -8.13 21.93
CA ALA A 83 -12.54 -8.51 21.26
C ALA A 83 -12.29 -9.36 20.01
N TRP A 84 -11.29 -8.99 19.20
CA TRP A 84 -10.92 -9.76 18.01
C TRP A 84 -10.39 -11.15 18.36
N LEU A 85 -9.54 -11.27 19.39
CA LEU A 85 -9.02 -12.55 19.86
C LEU A 85 -10.13 -13.46 20.44
N GLN A 86 -11.12 -12.88 21.12
CA GLN A 86 -12.29 -13.63 21.58
C GLN A 86 -13.16 -14.11 20.43
N ALA A 87 -13.31 -13.30 19.38
CA ALA A 87 -14.08 -13.66 18.18
C ALA A 87 -13.34 -14.64 17.25
N ASN A 88 -12.01 -14.73 17.36
CA ASN A 88 -11.16 -15.59 16.54
C ASN A 88 -10.25 -16.46 17.43
N PRO A 89 -10.82 -17.35 18.26
CA PRO A 89 -10.04 -18.30 19.03
C PRO A 89 -9.31 -19.25 18.05
N ARG A 90 -8.01 -19.43 18.29
CA ARG A 90 -7.17 -20.34 17.50
C ARG A 90 -7.50 -21.80 17.76
#